data_AF-A0A9D9LYQ7-F1
#
_entry.id   AF-A0A9D9LYQ7-F1
#
_cell.length_a   1.000
_cell.length_b   1.000
_cell.length_c   1.000
_cell.angle_alpha   90.00
_cell.angle_beta   90.00
_cell.angle_gamma   90.00
#
_symmetry.space_group_name_H-M   'P 1'
#
loop_
_entity.id
_entity.type
_entity.pdbx_description
1 polymer ?
#
loop_
_entity_poly.entity_id
_entity_poly.type
_entity_poly.pdbx_seq_one_letter_code
_entity_poly.pdbx_strand_id
1 'polypeptide(L)'
;MKKLIYVLLVLFVLSAVIVSCGGGGGGGGGVAPTTETTTTASNPATTTTNTSSTYFGTKSPTDPKAVNDIVFSDGSATPYTSGLTLTAAQKNAAVAMIFYKGTECSNNGSTRTLGVGLKRSSSGMQWCWWICDTNCESDADYANGYNNNIDTIQCNPSGGSGLYTFTGVKDGSDNLSQIAAFLAGNNDTGTEANYPAFYWAKNYGTTNGCTGAYASGWYLPSIAELYQIYKLKANIDAAVALCGLTNTFSSTSCWSSSQYLNELGYTCFDDYAYFFLFTNGSCCPDFKNRNYSVCAVREF
;
A
#
# COMPACT_ATOMS: atom_id res chain seq x y z
N MET A 1 30.70 41.80 17.02
CA MET A 1 31.58 41.27 18.09
C MET A 1 31.76 39.77 17.87
N LYS A 2 32.98 39.23 18.00
CA LYS A 2 33.30 37.81 17.74
C LYS A 2 33.01 36.93 18.95
N LYS A 3 32.22 35.85 18.79
CA LYS A 3 32.29 34.58 19.57
C LYS A 3 31.54 33.48 18.79
N LEU A 4 31.87 32.20 18.87
CA LEU A 4 33.19 31.55 18.95
C LEU A 4 32.97 30.10 18.46
N ILE A 5 33.87 29.56 17.66
CA ILE A 5 33.77 28.19 17.14
C ILE A 5 34.08 27.19 18.27
N TYR A 6 33.26 26.14 18.41
CA TYR A 6 33.64 24.92 19.13
C TYR A 6 33.50 23.70 18.21
N VAL A 7 34.62 23.31 17.62
CA VAL A 7 34.82 21.95 17.08
C VAL A 7 35.34 21.11 18.23
N LEU A 8 34.66 20.02 18.57
CA LEU A 8 35.21 19.00 19.47
C LEU A 8 35.28 17.66 18.74
N LEU A 9 36.47 17.37 18.23
CA LEU A 9 36.86 16.07 17.70
C LEU A 9 37.16 15.14 18.89
N VAL A 10 36.44 14.02 19.01
CA VAL A 10 36.80 12.94 19.93
C VAL A 10 36.89 11.64 19.13
N LEU A 11 38.12 11.30 18.71
CA LEU A 11 38.46 9.93 18.37
C LEU A 11 38.56 9.13 19.66
N PHE A 12 37.90 7.98 19.72
CA PHE A 12 38.30 6.90 20.63
C PHE A 12 38.46 5.60 19.83
N VAL A 13 39.70 5.17 19.69
CA VAL A 13 40.06 3.84 19.18
C VAL A 13 40.19 2.93 20.40
N LEU A 14 39.44 1.83 20.45
CA LEU A 14 39.83 0.71 21.29
C LEU A 14 39.49 -0.61 20.61
N SER A 15 40.53 -1.42 20.42
CA SER A 15 40.45 -2.74 19.82
C SER A 15 40.15 -3.80 20.88
N ALA A 16 39.31 -4.78 20.55
CA ALA A 16 39.22 -6.03 21.31
C ALA A 16 39.20 -7.21 20.33
N VAL A 17 40.30 -7.95 20.27
CA VAL A 17 40.40 -9.23 19.56
C VAL A 17 39.91 -10.33 20.49
N ILE A 18 39.03 -11.20 20.01
CA ILE A 18 38.76 -12.48 20.65
C ILE A 18 39.01 -13.59 19.63
N VAL A 19 40.08 -14.37 19.88
CA VAL A 19 40.33 -15.65 19.22
C VAL A 19 39.47 -16.70 19.89
N SER A 20 38.83 -17.57 19.10
CA SER A 20 38.26 -18.83 19.58
C SER A 20 38.61 -19.95 18.60
N CYS A 21 38.91 -21.13 19.13
CA CYS A 21 39.57 -22.22 18.42
C CYS A 21 38.87 -23.57 18.65
N GLY A 22 38.85 -24.41 17.61
CA GLY A 22 38.30 -25.77 17.58
C GLY A 22 37.62 -26.03 16.22
N GLY A 23 37.95 -27.06 15.43
CA GLY A 23 38.75 -28.25 15.69
C GLY A 23 37.93 -29.34 16.40
N GLY A 24 37.67 -30.51 15.82
CA GLY A 24 37.99 -31.03 14.48
C GLY A 24 37.54 -32.49 14.32
N GLY A 25 37.87 -33.13 13.18
CA GLY A 25 37.61 -34.55 12.90
C GLY A 25 36.19 -34.87 12.39
N GLY A 26 35.96 -35.82 11.48
CA GLY A 26 36.87 -36.75 10.82
C GLY A 26 36.45 -38.21 11.03
N GLY A 27 35.98 -38.89 9.97
CA GLY A 27 35.63 -40.32 10.03
C GLY A 27 34.70 -40.73 8.88
N GLY A 28 35.16 -41.64 8.01
CA GLY A 28 34.36 -42.25 6.97
C GLY A 28 34.43 -43.78 7.04
N GLY A 29 33.54 -44.47 6.31
CA GLY A 29 33.56 -45.93 6.16
C GLY A 29 32.37 -46.50 5.39
N GLY A 30 32.63 -47.11 4.23
CA GLY A 30 31.83 -48.27 3.77
C GLY A 30 32.31 -49.54 4.50
N VAL A 31 31.72 -50.74 4.39
CA VAL A 31 30.70 -51.31 3.49
C VAL A 31 29.76 -52.23 4.34
N ALA A 32 28.81 -53.07 3.89
CA ALA A 32 28.59 -53.82 2.63
C ALA A 32 27.08 -54.11 2.42
N PRO A 33 26.63 -54.78 1.33
CA PRO A 33 25.20 -54.96 1.05
C PRO A 33 24.60 -56.21 1.73
N THR A 34 23.30 -56.14 2.02
CA THR A 34 22.46 -57.31 2.33
C THR A 34 21.26 -57.33 1.39
N THR A 35 21.22 -58.35 0.53
CA THR A 35 20.05 -58.71 -0.26
C THR A 35 19.23 -59.69 0.54
N GLU A 36 17.92 -59.48 0.72
CA GLU A 36 16.96 -60.59 0.67
C GLU A 36 15.49 -60.16 0.50
N THR A 37 14.81 -60.93 -0.36
CA THR A 37 13.40 -61.35 -0.31
C THR A 37 12.27 -60.29 -0.38
N THR A 38 11.81 -60.12 -1.63
CA THR A 38 10.47 -59.75 -2.09
C THR A 38 9.31 -60.14 -1.16
N THR A 39 8.48 -59.16 -0.78
CA THR A 39 7.03 -59.37 -0.60
C THR A 39 6.25 -58.23 -1.24
N THR A 40 5.37 -58.57 -2.18
CA THR A 40 4.48 -57.62 -2.85
C THR A 40 3.29 -57.26 -1.95
N ALA A 41 3.37 -56.11 -1.28
CA ALA A 41 2.22 -55.47 -0.67
C ALA A 41 1.74 -54.34 -1.60
N SER A 42 0.57 -54.52 -2.23
CA SER A 42 -0.10 -53.46 -2.96
C SER A 42 -0.59 -52.41 -1.96
N ASN A 43 0.21 -51.37 -1.73
CA ASN A 43 -0.19 -50.23 -0.91
C ASN A 43 -1.46 -49.63 -1.56
N PRO A 44 -2.61 -49.56 -0.86
CA PRO A 44 -3.80 -48.96 -1.43
C PRO A 44 -3.45 -47.52 -1.83
N ALA A 45 -3.79 -47.14 -3.06
CA ALA A 45 -3.49 -45.82 -3.57
C ALA A 45 -3.94 -44.79 -2.54
N THR A 46 -3.00 -44.03 -1.99
CA THR A 46 -3.32 -42.89 -1.15
C THR A 46 -3.95 -41.88 -2.09
N THR A 47 -5.28 -41.92 -2.17
CA THR A 47 -6.07 -40.94 -2.89
C THR A 47 -5.87 -39.63 -2.15
N THR A 48 -4.80 -38.92 -2.50
CA THR A 48 -4.71 -37.49 -2.32
C THR A 48 -5.88 -36.94 -3.09
N THR A 49 -6.98 -36.71 -2.37
CA THR A 49 -8.08 -35.91 -2.86
C THR A 49 -7.49 -34.55 -3.12
N ASN A 50 -7.08 -34.33 -4.38
CA ASN A 50 -6.89 -33.01 -4.93
C ASN A 50 -8.26 -32.34 -4.82
N THR A 51 -8.49 -31.70 -3.67
CA THR A 51 -9.46 -30.64 -3.52
C THR A 51 -8.99 -29.55 -4.46
N SER A 52 -9.39 -29.68 -5.72
CA SER A 52 -9.24 -28.67 -6.76
C SER A 52 -10.02 -27.46 -6.29
N SER A 53 -9.38 -26.62 -5.48
CA SER A 53 -9.87 -25.30 -5.15
C SER A 53 -9.94 -24.54 -6.47
N THR A 54 -11.15 -24.49 -7.04
CA THR A 54 -11.42 -23.74 -8.26
C THR A 54 -11.40 -22.26 -7.92
N TYR A 55 -10.20 -21.71 -7.81
CA TYR A 55 -9.95 -20.29 -7.70
C TYR A 55 -9.95 -19.64 -9.10
N PHE A 56 -10.18 -18.33 -9.17
CA PHE A 56 -10.32 -17.61 -10.45
C PHE A 56 -9.03 -17.50 -11.26
N GLY A 57 -7.87 -17.42 -10.58
CA GLY A 57 -6.57 -17.18 -11.18
C GLY A 57 -5.79 -18.43 -11.57
N THR A 58 -4.60 -18.24 -12.13
CA THR A 58 -3.62 -19.32 -12.36
C THR A 58 -2.71 -19.56 -11.15
N LYS A 59 -2.58 -18.57 -10.27
CA LYS A 59 -1.84 -18.60 -9.01
C LYS A 59 -2.80 -18.76 -7.85
N SER A 60 -2.49 -19.65 -6.91
CA SER A 60 -3.29 -19.86 -5.71
C SER A 60 -3.34 -18.59 -4.82
N PRO A 61 -4.30 -18.49 -3.89
CA PRO A 61 -4.33 -17.41 -2.92
C PRO A 61 -3.05 -17.30 -2.09
N THR A 62 -2.36 -18.41 -1.80
CA THR A 62 -1.10 -18.44 -1.04
C THR A 62 0.16 -18.22 -1.86
N ASP A 63 0.09 -18.25 -3.19
CA ASP A 63 1.28 -18.08 -4.05
C ASP A 63 1.82 -16.64 -3.97
N PRO A 64 3.14 -16.43 -3.98
CA PRO A 64 3.73 -15.10 -4.04
C PRO A 64 3.24 -14.30 -5.25
N LYS A 65 2.74 -13.09 -4.99
CA LYS A 65 2.29 -12.17 -6.04
C LYS A 65 3.47 -11.34 -6.58
N ALA A 66 3.34 -10.90 -7.83
CA ALA A 66 4.36 -10.18 -8.60
C ALA A 66 3.76 -9.00 -9.37
N VAL A 67 4.57 -8.00 -9.71
CA VAL A 67 4.12 -6.81 -10.45
C VAL A 67 3.47 -7.22 -11.78
N ASN A 68 2.33 -6.61 -12.08
CA ASN A 68 1.38 -6.94 -13.13
C ASN A 68 0.46 -8.15 -12.88
N ASP A 69 0.48 -8.82 -11.73
CA ASP A 69 -0.58 -9.78 -11.40
C ASP A 69 -1.94 -9.08 -11.24
N ILE A 70 -2.96 -9.52 -11.96
CA ILE A 70 -4.37 -9.22 -11.66
C ILE A 70 -4.80 -10.17 -10.54
N VAL A 71 -5.33 -9.61 -9.45
CA VAL A 71 -5.79 -10.35 -8.28
C VAL A 71 -7.32 -10.39 -8.24
N PHE A 72 -7.86 -11.56 -7.92
CA PHE A 72 -9.29 -11.83 -7.83
C PHE A 72 -9.80 -11.80 -6.38
N SER A 73 -11.12 -11.79 -6.19
CA SER A 73 -11.80 -11.64 -4.89
C SER A 73 -11.60 -12.83 -3.92
N ASP A 74 -11.11 -13.96 -4.40
CA ASP A 74 -10.66 -15.11 -3.61
C ASP A 74 -9.17 -15.04 -3.22
N GLY A 75 -8.46 -13.99 -3.65
CA GLY A 75 -7.02 -13.79 -3.44
C GLY A 75 -6.11 -14.49 -4.46
N SER A 76 -6.67 -15.31 -5.35
CA SER A 76 -5.92 -15.90 -6.47
C SER A 76 -5.53 -14.83 -7.48
N ALA A 77 -4.59 -15.13 -8.38
CA ALA A 77 -4.10 -14.15 -9.34
C ALA A 77 -3.72 -14.76 -10.70
N THR A 78 -3.70 -13.92 -11.73
CA THR A 78 -3.18 -14.25 -13.06
C THR A 78 -2.26 -13.12 -13.55
N PRO A 79 -1.05 -13.43 -14.04
CA PRO A 79 -0.18 -12.42 -14.63
C PRO A 79 -0.85 -11.70 -15.81
N TYR A 80 -0.95 -10.37 -15.76
CA TYR A 80 -1.36 -9.58 -16.91
C TYR A 80 -0.30 -9.66 -18.01
N THR A 81 -0.76 -9.94 -19.23
CA THR A 81 0.03 -9.92 -20.46
C THR A 81 -0.81 -9.32 -21.58
N SER A 82 -0.15 -8.72 -22.58
CA SER A 82 -0.86 -8.25 -23.78
C SER A 82 -1.52 -9.43 -24.49
N GLY A 83 -2.83 -9.33 -24.76
CA GLY A 83 -3.63 -10.43 -25.31
C GLY A 83 -4.24 -11.39 -24.28
N LEU A 84 -4.04 -11.17 -22.97
CA LEU A 84 -4.75 -11.92 -21.93
C LEU A 84 -6.27 -11.78 -22.10
N THR A 85 -6.98 -12.90 -22.14
CA THR A 85 -8.45 -12.96 -22.09
C THR A 85 -8.94 -13.46 -20.75
N LEU A 86 -9.92 -12.77 -20.16
CA LEU A 86 -10.61 -13.18 -18.93
C LEU A 86 -12.06 -13.58 -19.24
N THR A 87 -12.52 -14.66 -18.62
CA THR A 87 -13.94 -15.05 -18.60
C THR A 87 -14.81 -13.99 -17.89
N ALA A 88 -16.12 -13.98 -18.14
CA ALA A 88 -17.03 -13.05 -17.47
C ALA A 88 -16.97 -13.16 -15.93
N ALA A 89 -16.82 -14.39 -15.41
CA ALA A 89 -16.65 -14.65 -13.98
C ALA A 89 -15.36 -14.02 -13.43
N GLN A 90 -14.22 -14.21 -14.12
CA GLN A 90 -12.95 -13.59 -13.76
C GLN A 90 -13.00 -12.06 -13.83
N LYS A 91 -13.64 -11.47 -14.84
CA LYS A 91 -13.80 -10.00 -14.95
C LYS A 91 -14.57 -9.43 -13.75
N ASN A 92 -15.67 -10.08 -13.37
CA ASN A 92 -16.47 -9.68 -12.20
C ASN A 92 -15.71 -9.87 -10.87
N ALA A 93 -14.88 -10.91 -10.78
CA ALA A 93 -14.07 -11.23 -9.62
C ALA A 93 -12.76 -10.43 -9.53
N ALA A 94 -12.34 -9.69 -10.57
CA ALA A 94 -11.09 -8.93 -10.56
C ALA A 94 -11.21 -7.72 -9.63
N VAL A 95 -10.31 -7.62 -8.65
CA VAL A 95 -10.37 -6.59 -7.59
C VAL A 95 -9.12 -5.72 -7.52
N ALA A 96 -7.95 -6.24 -7.89
CA ALA A 96 -6.69 -5.51 -7.78
C ALA A 96 -5.72 -5.79 -8.93
N MET A 97 -4.72 -4.93 -9.08
CA MET A 97 -3.49 -5.24 -9.82
C MET A 97 -2.28 -4.93 -8.95
N ILE A 98 -1.32 -5.84 -8.87
CA ILE A 98 -0.05 -5.60 -8.18
C ILE A 98 0.76 -4.58 -8.98
N PHE A 99 0.90 -3.37 -8.42
CA PHE A 99 1.60 -2.28 -9.09
C PHE A 99 3.07 -2.17 -8.70
N TYR A 100 3.46 -2.77 -7.57
CA TYR A 100 4.75 -2.49 -6.97
C TYR A 100 5.27 -3.65 -6.10
N LYS A 101 6.60 -3.83 -6.11
CA LYS A 101 7.32 -4.71 -5.20
C LYS A 101 8.73 -4.14 -4.93
N GLY A 102 9.03 -3.75 -3.69
CA GLY A 102 10.28 -3.06 -3.33
C GLY A 102 10.25 -2.41 -1.95
N THR A 103 11.20 -1.52 -1.66
CA THR A 103 11.41 -0.89 -0.33
C THR A 103 11.10 0.62 -0.29
N GLU A 104 10.95 1.28 -1.44
CA GLU A 104 10.58 2.69 -1.53
C GLU A 104 9.24 3.03 -0.84
N CYS A 105 8.25 2.13 -0.83
CA CYS A 105 6.96 2.31 -0.14
C CYS A 105 6.91 1.80 1.32
N SER A 106 8.04 1.56 2.00
CA SER A 106 8.05 1.18 3.42
C SER A 106 8.75 2.22 4.30
N ASN A 107 8.26 2.40 5.53
CA ASN A 107 8.86 3.33 6.50
C ASN A 107 10.16 2.79 7.13
N ASN A 108 10.31 1.46 7.16
CA ASN A 108 11.42 0.76 7.82
C ASN A 108 12.39 0.04 6.86
N GLY A 109 12.22 0.21 5.54
CA GLY A 109 13.04 -0.47 4.53
C GLY A 109 12.66 -1.94 4.27
N SER A 110 11.54 -2.43 4.81
CA SER A 110 10.99 -3.74 4.42
C SER A 110 10.62 -3.78 2.94
N THR A 111 10.69 -4.98 2.33
CA THR A 111 10.13 -5.22 1.00
C THR A 111 8.63 -5.43 1.13
N ARG A 112 7.84 -4.62 0.45
CA ARG A 112 6.37 -4.73 0.38
C ARG A 112 5.94 -5.16 -1.02
N THR A 113 4.84 -5.89 -1.14
CA THR A 113 4.17 -6.20 -2.43
C THR A 113 2.80 -5.54 -2.41
N LEU A 114 2.57 -4.54 -3.26
CA LEU A 114 1.39 -3.69 -3.17
C LEU A 114 0.48 -3.83 -4.38
N GLY A 115 -0.82 -3.99 -4.11
CA GLY A 115 -1.89 -4.02 -5.10
C GLY A 115 -2.82 -2.83 -4.97
N VAL A 116 -3.21 -2.25 -6.10
CA VAL A 116 -4.16 -1.14 -6.19
C VAL A 116 -5.51 -1.66 -6.67
N GLY A 117 -6.59 -1.13 -6.11
CA GLY A 117 -7.95 -1.45 -6.52
C GLY A 117 -8.22 -1.08 -7.98
N LEU A 118 -8.74 -2.03 -8.77
CA LEU A 118 -9.15 -1.80 -10.17
C LEU A 118 -10.41 -0.94 -10.28
N LYS A 119 -11.19 -0.84 -9.20
CA LYS A 119 -12.34 0.07 -9.10
C LYS A 119 -11.91 1.27 -8.25
N ARG A 120 -12.45 2.44 -8.58
CA ARG A 120 -12.13 3.73 -7.95
C ARG A 120 -13.42 4.49 -7.66
N SER A 121 -13.40 5.46 -6.76
CA SER A 121 -14.59 6.26 -6.48
C SER A 121 -15.11 6.92 -7.78
N SER A 122 -16.40 6.79 -8.05
CA SER A 122 -17.06 7.39 -9.23
C SER A 122 -17.33 8.88 -9.03
N SER A 123 -17.44 9.32 -7.78
CA SER A 123 -17.50 10.72 -7.36
C SER A 123 -16.19 11.13 -6.68
N GLY A 124 -15.93 12.44 -6.64
CA GLY A 124 -14.94 13.00 -5.72
C GLY A 124 -15.40 12.86 -4.27
N MET A 125 -14.45 12.70 -3.36
CA MET A 125 -14.65 12.59 -1.91
C MET A 125 -13.70 13.54 -1.20
N GLN A 126 -14.08 13.98 -0.01
CA GLN A 126 -13.25 14.82 0.85
C GLN A 126 -12.25 13.96 1.62
N TRP A 127 -11.05 14.50 1.86
CA TRP A 127 -10.03 13.86 2.68
C TRP A 127 -10.44 13.90 4.16
N CYS A 128 -10.90 15.09 4.59
CA CYS A 128 -11.46 15.36 5.91
C CYS A 128 -12.52 16.48 5.74
N TRP A 129 -13.68 16.32 6.40
CA TRP A 129 -14.84 17.18 6.20
C TRP A 129 -14.72 18.52 6.94
N TRP A 130 -15.11 19.60 6.26
CA TRP A 130 -15.31 20.93 6.82
C TRP A 130 -16.39 21.65 6.03
N ILE A 131 -17.37 22.22 6.74
CA ILE A 131 -18.28 23.22 6.19
C ILE A 131 -17.71 24.61 6.48
N CYS A 132 -17.58 25.40 5.41
CA CYS A 132 -17.90 26.82 5.51
C CYS A 132 -18.93 27.17 4.44
N ASP A 133 -20.05 27.73 4.87
CA ASP A 133 -20.70 28.80 4.10
C ASP A 133 -20.25 30.12 4.74
N THR A 134 -20.34 31.19 3.98
CA THR A 134 -19.90 32.57 4.22
C THR A 134 -20.34 33.23 5.54
N ASN A 135 -21.15 32.57 6.38
CA ASN A 135 -21.64 33.04 7.68
C ASN A 135 -21.39 32.00 8.81
N CYS A 136 -20.15 31.55 9.01
CA CYS A 136 -19.79 30.63 10.09
C CYS A 136 -19.84 31.32 11.47
N GLU A 137 -20.98 31.28 12.16
CA GLU A 137 -21.14 31.83 13.52
C GLU A 137 -20.69 30.86 14.65
N SER A 138 -20.24 29.64 14.32
CA SER A 138 -19.65 28.70 15.30
C SER A 138 -18.64 27.73 14.68
N ASP A 139 -17.54 27.47 15.40
CA ASP A 139 -16.47 26.52 15.05
C ASP A 139 -16.89 25.03 15.21
N ALA A 140 -18.18 24.71 15.07
CA ALA A 140 -18.77 23.49 15.64
C ALA A 140 -18.90 22.27 14.68
N ASP A 141 -18.88 22.49 13.36
CA ASP A 141 -19.24 21.47 12.37
C ASP A 141 -18.08 21.16 11.40
N TYR A 142 -17.04 20.50 11.92
CA TYR A 142 -15.98 19.89 11.10
C TYR A 142 -15.34 18.68 11.76
N ALA A 143 -14.69 17.86 10.93
CA ALA A 143 -13.98 16.67 11.38
C ALA A 143 -12.69 17.04 12.11
N ASN A 144 -12.42 16.43 13.26
CA ASN A 144 -11.43 16.95 14.22
C ASN A 144 -10.00 16.99 13.65
N GLY A 145 -9.66 16.17 12.65
CA GLY A 145 -8.38 16.18 11.94
C GLY A 145 -8.24 17.24 10.86
N TYR A 146 -9.22 18.14 10.64
CA TYR A 146 -9.22 19.12 9.56
C TYR A 146 -8.10 20.17 9.74
N ASN A 147 -8.19 21.03 10.75
CA ASN A 147 -7.24 22.13 11.01
C ASN A 147 -6.00 21.69 11.84
N ASN A 148 -5.63 20.40 11.83
CA ASN A 148 -4.54 19.86 12.64
C ASN A 148 -3.35 19.44 11.80
N ASN A 149 -2.14 19.82 12.21
CA ASN A 149 -0.87 19.33 11.69
C ASN A 149 -0.50 17.99 12.34
N ILE A 150 -0.56 16.91 11.56
CA ILE A 150 -0.32 15.53 12.00
C ILE A 150 0.97 15.06 11.33
N ASP A 151 2.10 15.30 12.00
CA ASP A 151 3.45 15.00 11.50
C ASP A 151 3.68 13.50 11.23
N THR A 152 3.02 12.64 12.01
CA THR A 152 3.04 11.17 11.86
C THR A 152 2.41 10.62 10.57
N ILE A 153 1.89 11.47 9.68
CA ILE A 153 1.41 11.11 8.33
C ILE A 153 2.03 11.94 7.20
N GLN A 154 3.06 12.74 7.48
CA GLN A 154 3.70 13.60 6.48
C GLN A 154 4.69 12.81 5.61
N CYS A 155 4.50 12.90 4.29
CA CYS A 155 5.37 12.30 3.29
C CYS A 155 5.78 13.38 2.29
N ASN A 156 7.07 13.63 2.16
CA ASN A 156 7.58 14.82 1.48
C ASN A 156 8.07 14.45 0.08
N PRO A 157 7.36 14.78 -0.99
CA PRO A 157 7.88 14.70 -2.35
C PRO A 157 8.96 15.77 -2.58
N SER A 158 10.13 15.36 -3.07
CA SER A 158 11.19 16.27 -3.53
C SER A 158 11.58 15.94 -4.97
N GLY A 159 11.71 16.98 -5.80
CA GLY A 159 11.90 16.87 -7.25
C GLY A 159 10.74 17.48 -8.04
N GLY A 160 10.58 17.04 -9.29
CA GLY A 160 9.54 17.51 -10.20
C GLY A 160 8.62 16.40 -10.70
N SER A 161 7.58 16.78 -11.46
CA SER A 161 6.59 15.86 -12.03
C SER A 161 7.26 14.65 -12.72
N GLY A 162 6.87 13.44 -12.30
CA GLY A 162 7.44 12.19 -12.81
C GLY A 162 8.82 11.79 -12.25
N LEU A 163 9.53 12.67 -11.53
CA LEU A 163 10.90 12.48 -11.03
C LEU A 163 11.02 12.65 -9.50
N TYR A 164 9.95 12.40 -8.75
CA TYR A 164 9.96 12.57 -7.30
C TYR A 164 10.75 11.50 -6.55
N THR A 165 11.45 11.96 -5.52
CA THR A 165 11.92 11.18 -4.37
C THR A 165 11.05 11.49 -3.16
N PHE A 166 11.02 10.61 -2.15
CA PHE A 166 10.13 10.76 -1.00
C PHE A 166 10.88 10.53 0.31
N THR A 167 10.62 11.38 1.31
CA THR A 167 11.07 11.21 2.71
C THR A 167 9.88 11.26 3.67
N GLY A 168 10.07 10.83 4.92
CA GLY A 168 8.96 10.73 5.88
C GLY A 168 8.15 9.45 5.71
N VAL A 169 6.82 9.57 5.85
CA VAL A 169 5.87 8.45 5.98
C VAL A 169 5.42 7.93 4.61
N LYS A 170 6.24 7.04 4.03
CA LYS A 170 6.06 6.47 2.68
C LYS A 170 5.05 5.32 2.62
N ASP A 171 4.81 4.65 3.75
CA ASP A 171 3.77 3.63 3.91
C ASP A 171 2.44 4.31 4.25
N GLY A 172 1.38 4.08 3.48
CA GLY A 172 0.06 4.67 3.73
C GLY A 172 -0.83 3.86 4.69
N SER A 173 -0.40 2.66 5.09
CA SER A 173 -1.30 1.63 5.64
C SER A 173 -1.87 1.95 7.02
N ASP A 174 -1.15 2.68 7.86
CA ASP A 174 -1.55 3.06 9.20
C ASP A 174 -1.93 4.55 9.35
N ASN A 175 -1.88 5.36 8.28
CA ASN A 175 -2.13 6.80 8.35
C ASN A 175 -3.49 7.17 8.99
N LEU A 176 -4.56 6.40 8.75
CA LEU A 176 -5.84 6.63 9.43
C LEU A 176 -5.76 6.36 10.95
N SER A 177 -4.98 5.34 11.35
CA SER A 177 -4.70 5.04 12.76
C SER A 177 -3.79 6.07 13.41
N GLN A 178 -2.87 6.68 12.65
CA GLN A 178 -2.04 7.79 13.12
C GLN A 178 -2.89 9.05 13.39
N ILE A 179 -3.84 9.39 12.50
CA ILE A 179 -4.84 10.46 12.76
C ILE A 179 -5.65 10.14 14.03
N ALA A 180 -6.13 8.91 14.16
CA ALA A 180 -6.88 8.47 15.34
C ALA A 180 -6.07 8.60 16.64
N ALA A 181 -4.78 8.25 16.61
CA ALA A 181 -3.87 8.35 17.75
C ALA A 181 -3.56 9.80 18.12
N PHE A 182 -3.35 10.67 17.12
CA PHE A 182 -3.15 12.11 17.32
C PHE A 182 -4.36 12.77 18.00
N LEU A 183 -5.57 12.45 17.55
CA LEU A 183 -6.82 13.03 18.08
C LEU A 183 -7.19 12.49 19.47
N ALA A 184 -6.69 11.31 19.84
CA ALA A 184 -6.86 10.67 21.14
C ALA A 184 -8.33 10.68 21.64
N GLY A 185 -8.65 11.46 22.68
CA GLY A 185 -10.00 11.56 23.24
C GLY A 185 -11.03 12.22 22.31
N ASN A 186 -10.58 12.94 21.29
CA ASN A 186 -11.40 13.58 20.26
C ASN A 186 -11.42 12.77 18.94
N ASN A 187 -11.04 11.49 18.98
CA ASN A 187 -10.97 10.66 17.77
C ASN A 187 -12.37 10.42 17.16
N ASP A 188 -12.58 11.00 15.98
CA ASP A 188 -13.78 10.88 15.15
C ASP A 188 -13.55 10.13 13.83
N THR A 189 -12.38 9.50 13.64
CA THR A 189 -11.99 8.80 12.40
C THR A 189 -12.81 7.55 12.08
N GLY A 190 -13.70 7.13 13.00
CA GLY A 190 -14.72 6.11 12.74
C GLY A 190 -15.91 6.61 11.93
N THR A 191 -16.12 7.92 11.81
CA THR A 191 -17.30 8.53 11.19
C THR A 191 -17.08 8.73 9.68
N GLU A 192 -17.86 8.04 8.85
CA GLU A 192 -17.77 8.11 7.38
C GLU A 192 -17.91 9.54 6.83
N ALA A 193 -18.88 10.31 7.35
CA ALA A 193 -19.09 11.69 6.95
C ALA A 193 -17.88 12.60 7.21
N ASN A 194 -17.07 12.27 8.21
CA ASN A 194 -15.92 13.08 8.64
C ASN A 194 -14.66 12.79 7.81
N TYR A 195 -14.48 11.54 7.35
CA TYR A 195 -13.30 11.09 6.59
C TYR A 195 -13.69 10.21 5.38
N PRO A 196 -14.51 10.70 4.43
CA PRO A 196 -15.13 9.84 3.43
C PRO A 196 -14.14 9.16 2.49
N ALA A 197 -13.02 9.82 2.13
CA ALA A 197 -11.98 9.19 1.30
C ALA A 197 -11.31 8.00 2.02
N PHE A 198 -10.99 8.13 3.30
CA PHE A 198 -10.43 7.04 4.11
C PHE A 198 -11.43 5.92 4.31
N TYR A 199 -12.69 6.26 4.59
CA TYR A 199 -13.76 5.29 4.83
C TYR A 199 -14.06 4.46 3.58
N TRP A 200 -14.10 5.09 2.40
CA TRP A 200 -14.24 4.38 1.12
C TRP A 200 -13.08 3.40 0.89
N ALA A 201 -11.83 3.85 1.09
CA ALA A 201 -10.65 3.02 0.84
C ALA A 201 -10.57 1.82 1.81
N LYS A 202 -10.85 2.05 3.10
CA LYS A 202 -10.92 1.02 4.14
C LYS A 202 -11.91 -0.11 3.82
N ASN A 203 -13.09 0.25 3.28
CA ASN A 203 -14.16 -0.71 3.00
C ASN A 203 -14.07 -1.34 1.59
N TYR A 204 -13.07 -0.96 0.78
CA TYR A 204 -12.93 -1.40 -0.62
C TYR A 204 -13.04 -2.92 -0.80
N GLY A 205 -12.39 -3.71 0.04
CA GLY A 205 -12.41 -5.17 -0.05
C GLY A 205 -13.82 -5.74 0.07
N THR A 206 -14.53 -5.37 1.14
CA THR A 206 -15.92 -5.77 1.40
C THR A 206 -16.87 -5.32 0.29
N THR A 207 -16.81 -4.05 -0.13
CA THR A 207 -17.64 -3.50 -1.22
C THR A 207 -17.43 -4.23 -2.55
N ASN A 208 -16.25 -4.81 -2.76
CA ASN A 208 -15.89 -5.51 -4.00
C ASN A 208 -15.91 -7.04 -3.88
N GLY A 209 -16.55 -7.57 -2.84
CA GLY A 209 -16.76 -9.00 -2.66
C GLY A 209 -15.49 -9.80 -2.38
N CYS A 210 -14.42 -9.15 -1.92
CA CYS A 210 -13.20 -9.83 -1.48
C CYS A 210 -13.50 -10.71 -0.26
N THR A 211 -12.85 -11.87 -0.17
CA THR A 211 -13.14 -12.90 0.84
C THR A 211 -11.93 -13.23 1.70
N GLY A 212 -12.17 -13.83 2.88
CA GLY A 212 -11.12 -14.23 3.82
C GLY A 212 -10.18 -13.08 4.17
N ALA A 213 -8.86 -13.34 4.14
CA ALA A 213 -7.83 -12.35 4.45
C ALA A 213 -7.73 -11.19 3.44
N TYR A 214 -8.45 -11.24 2.32
CA TYR A 214 -8.45 -10.20 1.27
C TYR A 214 -9.59 -9.19 1.42
N ALA A 215 -10.56 -9.46 2.30
CA ALA A 215 -11.65 -8.53 2.64
C ALA A 215 -11.15 -7.28 3.37
N SER A 216 -10.05 -7.39 4.12
CA SER A 216 -9.46 -6.34 4.96
C SER A 216 -8.03 -5.98 4.54
N GLY A 217 -7.44 -4.98 5.21
CA GLY A 217 -6.09 -4.47 4.92
C GLY A 217 -6.04 -3.47 3.76
N TRP A 218 -7.19 -2.94 3.34
CA TRP A 218 -7.29 -1.87 2.35
C TRP A 218 -7.21 -0.50 3.02
N TYR A 219 -6.54 0.45 2.36
CA TYR A 219 -6.30 1.80 2.88
C TYR A 219 -6.15 2.84 1.77
N LEU A 220 -6.23 4.12 2.14
CA LEU A 220 -5.95 5.26 1.27
C LEU A 220 -4.42 5.40 1.12
N PRO A 221 -3.84 5.25 -0.08
CA PRO A 221 -2.39 5.19 -0.25
C PRO A 221 -1.68 6.51 0.06
N SER A 222 -0.41 6.43 0.48
CA SER A 222 0.48 7.56 0.61
C SER A 222 0.78 8.21 -0.75
N ILE A 223 1.31 9.44 -0.74
CA ILE A 223 1.71 10.12 -1.97
C ILE A 223 2.87 9.39 -2.69
N ALA A 224 3.72 8.68 -1.94
CA ALA A 224 4.79 7.83 -2.48
C ALA A 224 4.24 6.57 -3.18
N GLU A 225 3.19 5.96 -2.64
CA GLU A 225 2.51 4.80 -3.24
C GLU A 225 1.74 5.20 -4.51
N LEU A 226 1.05 6.35 -4.52
CA LEU A 226 0.42 6.92 -5.73
C LEU A 226 1.44 7.17 -6.85
N TYR A 227 2.65 7.62 -6.51
CA TYR A 227 3.72 7.80 -7.51
C TYR A 227 4.19 6.46 -8.13
N GLN A 228 4.24 5.37 -7.37
CA GLN A 228 4.54 4.04 -7.94
C GLN A 228 3.36 3.52 -8.80
N ILE A 229 2.10 3.80 -8.43
CA ILE A 229 0.92 3.55 -9.29
C ILE A 229 1.08 4.32 -10.61
N TYR A 230 1.52 5.58 -10.59
CA TYR A 230 1.72 6.39 -11.80
C TYR A 230 2.77 5.82 -12.77
N LYS A 231 3.82 5.17 -12.25
CA LYS A 231 4.83 4.48 -13.09
C LYS A 231 4.23 3.29 -13.85
N LEU A 232 3.24 2.60 -13.28
CA LEU A 232 2.59 1.45 -13.91
C LEU A 232 1.20 1.75 -14.51
N LYS A 233 0.75 3.01 -14.49
CA LYS A 233 -0.64 3.40 -14.86
C LYS A 233 -1.11 2.85 -16.21
N ALA A 234 -0.24 2.72 -17.20
CA ALA A 234 -0.60 2.19 -18.52
C ALA A 234 -1.08 0.74 -18.47
N ASN A 235 -0.41 -0.12 -17.69
CA ASN A 235 -0.80 -1.52 -17.54
C ASN A 235 -2.03 -1.65 -16.64
N ILE A 236 -2.15 -0.78 -15.62
CA ILE A 236 -3.32 -0.72 -14.75
C ILE A 236 -4.57 -0.31 -15.54
N ASP A 237 -4.48 0.75 -16.35
CA ASP A 237 -5.57 1.21 -17.21
C ASP A 237 -5.96 0.15 -18.26
N ALA A 238 -4.99 -0.59 -18.79
CA ALA A 238 -5.26 -1.73 -19.68
C ALA A 238 -5.94 -2.91 -18.95
N ALA A 239 -5.60 -3.18 -17.69
CA ALA A 239 -6.28 -4.18 -16.86
C ALA A 239 -7.71 -3.76 -16.48
N VAL A 240 -7.92 -2.48 -16.13
CA VAL A 240 -9.23 -1.85 -15.93
C VAL A 240 -10.11 -2.06 -17.16
N ALA A 241 -9.60 -1.74 -18.36
CA ALA A 241 -10.31 -1.94 -19.62
C ALA A 241 -10.59 -3.43 -19.93
N LEU A 242 -9.63 -4.34 -19.66
CA LEU A 242 -9.80 -5.78 -19.83
C LEU A 242 -10.97 -6.33 -18.98
N CYS A 243 -11.12 -5.81 -17.75
CA CYS A 243 -12.22 -6.11 -16.83
C CYS A 243 -13.56 -5.45 -17.22
N GLY A 244 -13.60 -4.60 -18.26
CA GLY A 244 -14.81 -3.89 -18.69
C GLY A 244 -15.15 -2.66 -17.83
N LEU A 245 -14.17 -2.16 -17.07
CA LEU A 245 -14.29 -0.96 -16.24
C LEU A 245 -13.81 0.28 -17.02
N THR A 246 -14.35 1.45 -16.68
CA THR A 246 -14.08 2.71 -17.41
C THR A 246 -13.23 3.73 -16.63
N ASN A 247 -13.12 3.58 -15.30
CA ASN A 247 -12.52 4.59 -14.44
C ASN A 247 -10.98 4.50 -14.40
N THR A 248 -10.34 4.82 -15.52
CA THR A 248 -8.86 4.82 -15.71
C THR A 248 -8.15 5.96 -14.99
N PHE A 249 -6.90 5.75 -14.57
CA PHE A 249 -6.06 6.74 -13.91
C PHE A 249 -5.64 7.88 -14.84
N SER A 250 -5.42 7.63 -16.15
CA SER A 250 -4.80 8.59 -17.08
C SER A 250 -5.44 9.98 -17.17
N SER A 251 -6.70 10.16 -16.77
CA SER A 251 -7.42 11.44 -16.76
C SER A 251 -7.77 11.97 -15.36
N THR A 252 -7.26 11.36 -14.29
CA THR A 252 -7.76 11.57 -12.92
C THR A 252 -6.71 12.13 -11.94
N SER A 253 -7.21 12.81 -10.92
CA SER A 253 -6.54 13.22 -9.69
C SER A 253 -7.04 12.36 -8.51
N CYS A 254 -6.14 11.76 -7.73
CA CYS A 254 -6.53 11.01 -6.52
C CYS A 254 -5.96 11.59 -5.24
N TRP A 255 -6.76 11.58 -4.16
CA TRP A 255 -6.28 11.84 -2.80
C TRP A 255 -5.21 10.81 -2.39
N SER A 256 -4.20 11.27 -1.66
CA SER A 256 -3.34 10.43 -0.84
C SER A 256 -3.74 10.53 0.63
N SER A 257 -3.28 9.60 1.48
CA SER A 257 -3.38 9.73 2.94
C SER A 257 -2.27 10.60 3.55
N SER A 258 -1.32 11.10 2.75
CA SER A 258 -0.23 11.92 3.23
C SER A 258 -0.66 13.36 3.44
N GLN A 259 -0.45 13.89 4.65
CA GLN A 259 -0.65 15.32 4.88
C GLN A 259 0.45 16.14 4.18
N TYR A 260 0.11 17.36 3.78
CA TYR A 260 1.10 18.31 3.27
C TYR A 260 2.10 18.66 4.37
N LEU A 261 3.41 18.61 4.07
CA LEU A 261 4.41 19.22 4.93
C LEU A 261 4.53 20.70 4.60
N ASN A 262 4.27 21.50 5.61
CA ASN A 262 4.53 22.93 5.65
C ASN A 262 6.00 23.21 5.99
N GLU A 263 6.86 23.29 4.97
CA GLU A 263 8.30 23.55 5.16
C GLU A 263 8.63 24.94 5.72
N LEU A 264 7.65 25.86 5.77
CA LEU A 264 7.82 27.26 6.19
C LEU A 264 7.23 27.57 7.58
N GLY A 265 6.56 26.59 8.23
CA GLY A 265 6.02 26.73 9.58
C GLY A 265 4.79 27.64 9.72
N TYR A 266 4.11 28.00 8.63
CA TYR A 266 2.86 28.78 8.67
C TYR A 266 1.63 27.89 8.93
N THR A 267 0.87 28.12 10.01
CA THR A 267 -0.32 27.32 10.36
C THR A 267 -1.44 27.32 9.31
N CYS A 268 -1.38 28.16 8.29
CA CYS A 268 -2.32 28.21 7.15
C CYS A 268 -2.19 27.05 6.15
N PHE A 269 -1.50 25.98 6.53
CA PHE A 269 -1.32 24.77 5.72
C PHE A 269 -1.71 23.49 6.48
N ASP A 270 -2.16 23.61 7.73
CA ASP A 270 -2.55 22.48 8.57
C ASP A 270 -3.84 21.81 8.07
N ASP A 271 -4.60 22.51 7.22
CA ASP A 271 -5.81 22.06 6.51
C ASP A 271 -5.55 21.51 5.10
N TYR A 272 -4.29 21.29 4.70
CA TYR A 272 -3.92 20.73 3.39
C TYR A 272 -3.51 19.26 3.46
N ALA A 273 -3.84 18.50 2.40
CA ALA A 273 -3.34 17.16 2.15
C ALA A 273 -2.77 17.05 0.72
N TYR A 274 -1.94 16.04 0.46
CA TYR A 274 -1.46 15.76 -0.89
C TYR A 274 -2.48 14.98 -1.72
N PHE A 275 -2.71 15.44 -2.95
CA PHE A 275 -3.30 14.64 -4.03
C PHE A 275 -2.28 14.44 -5.16
N PHE A 276 -2.51 13.44 -6.00
CA PHE A 276 -1.64 13.10 -7.13
C PHE A 276 -2.37 13.28 -8.47
N LEU A 277 -1.78 14.03 -9.39
CA LEU A 277 -2.26 14.21 -10.76
C LEU A 277 -1.66 13.14 -11.68
N PHE A 278 -2.47 12.15 -12.09
CA PHE A 278 -1.99 11.08 -12.98
C PHE A 278 -1.79 11.50 -14.43
N THR A 279 -2.35 12.65 -14.83
CA THR A 279 -2.21 13.25 -16.17
C THR A 279 -0.76 13.65 -16.47
N ASN A 280 -0.04 14.22 -15.49
CA ASN A 280 1.34 14.69 -15.66
C ASN A 280 2.34 14.03 -14.68
N GLY A 281 1.87 13.44 -13.57
CA GLY A 281 2.71 12.84 -12.53
C GLY A 281 3.13 13.79 -11.42
N SER A 282 2.33 14.84 -11.14
CA SER A 282 2.60 15.86 -10.12
C SER A 282 2.00 15.51 -8.76
N CYS A 283 2.75 15.78 -7.70
CA CYS A 283 2.27 15.80 -6.32
C CYS A 283 1.82 17.23 -6.00
N CYS A 284 0.58 17.43 -5.59
CA CYS A 284 0.01 18.75 -5.36
C CYS A 284 -0.71 18.81 -4.00
N PRO A 285 -0.56 19.90 -3.23
CA PRO A 285 -1.36 20.12 -2.04
C PRO A 285 -2.69 20.79 -2.38
N ASP A 286 -3.76 20.45 -1.66
CA ASP A 286 -5.03 21.20 -1.66
C ASP A 286 -5.74 21.02 -0.31
N PHE A 287 -6.75 21.85 -0.04
CA PHE A 287 -7.56 21.80 1.16
C PHE A 287 -8.24 20.43 1.32
N LYS A 288 -8.19 19.86 2.53
CA LYS A 288 -8.72 18.53 2.87
C LYS A 288 -10.22 18.38 2.55
N ASN A 289 -10.98 19.47 2.47
CA ASN A 289 -12.41 19.48 2.17
C ASN A 289 -12.73 19.45 0.66
N ARG A 290 -11.73 19.34 -0.21
CA ARG A 290 -11.92 19.30 -1.66
C ARG A 290 -12.26 17.89 -2.14
N ASN A 291 -13.04 17.82 -3.21
CA ASN A 291 -13.55 16.56 -3.77
C ASN A 291 -12.61 16.02 -4.85
N TYR A 292 -11.83 15.00 -4.51
CA TYR A 292 -10.95 14.27 -5.43
C TYR A 292 -11.29 12.79 -5.46
N SER A 293 -10.93 12.09 -6.55
CA SER A 293 -11.19 10.65 -6.65
C SER A 293 -10.34 9.87 -5.64
N VAL A 294 -10.75 8.64 -5.34
CA VAL A 294 -10.09 7.76 -4.39
C VAL A 294 -9.78 6.42 -5.05
N CYS A 295 -8.59 5.90 -4.77
CA CYS A 295 -8.24 4.51 -5.00
C CYS A 295 -7.80 3.88 -3.66
N ALA A 296 -7.92 2.56 -3.54
CA ALA A 296 -7.49 1.82 -2.37
C ALA A 296 -6.24 1.00 -2.69
N VAL A 297 -5.33 0.88 -1.74
CA VAL A 297 -4.16 -0.02 -1.80
C VAL A 297 -4.23 -1.05 -0.68
N ARG A 298 -3.64 -2.22 -0.92
CA ARG A 298 -3.46 -3.31 0.05
C ARG A 298 -2.12 -3.99 -0.19
N GLU A 299 -1.53 -4.57 0.87
CA GLU A 299 -0.33 -5.40 0.80
C GLU A 299 -0.66 -6.90 0.63
N PHE A 300 0.11 -7.62 -0.20
CA PHE A 300 -0.19 -8.97 -0.71
C PHE A 300 0.93 -9.99 -0.49
#